data_AF-A0AA37KPX9-F1
#
_entry.id   AF-A0AA37KPX9-F1
#
_cell.length_a   1.000
_cell.length_b   1.000
_cell.length_c   1.000
_cell.angle_alpha   90.00
_cell.angle_beta   90.00
_cell.angle_gamma   90.00
#
_symmetry.space_group_name_H-M   'P 1'
#
loop_
_entity.id
_entity.type
_entity.pdbx_description
1 polymer ?
#
loop_
_entity_poly.entity_id
_entity_poly.type
_entity_poly.pdbx_seq_one_letter_code
_entity_poly.pdbx_strand_id
1 'polypeptide(L)'
;MPLRAYIEDKEIVSIDLNDEEWSALKARLKAKKTVLILPCCGQEGFLRTSNRGLKHFVHSKSANPCDWKPESAEHLKAKVAIMEACREQGWDAIPEFSEADWRADVLAVQGGKRSLSQEG
;
A
#
# COMPACT_ATOMS: atom_id res chain seq x y z
N MET A 1 6.29 2.21 5.55
CA MET A 1 5.02 1.56 5.95
C MET A 1 4.24 1.37 4.66
N PRO A 2 4.09 0.15 4.12
CA PRO A 2 3.53 0.00 2.78
C PRO A 2 2.00 0.15 2.73
N LEU A 3 1.50 0.66 1.60
CA LEU A 3 0.08 0.66 1.22
C LEU A 3 -0.30 -0.57 0.41
N ARG A 4 0.67 -1.38 -0.03
CA ARG A 4 0.44 -2.62 -0.79
C ARG A 4 0.93 -3.86 -0.05
N ALA A 5 0.21 -4.96 -0.24
CA ALA A 5 0.56 -6.27 0.27
C ALA A 5 0.04 -7.40 -0.63
N TYR A 6 0.66 -8.57 -0.55
CA TYR A 6 0.21 -9.80 -1.21
C TYR A 6 -0.58 -10.66 -0.22
N ILE A 7 -1.76 -11.12 -0.64
CA ILE A 7 -2.64 -11.99 0.14
C ILE A 7 -3.15 -13.09 -0.78
N GLU A 8 -2.85 -14.36 -0.49
CA GLU A 8 -3.19 -15.49 -1.37
C GLU A 8 -2.75 -15.27 -2.83
N ASP A 9 -1.50 -14.81 -3.03
CA ASP A 9 -0.92 -14.44 -4.34
C ASP A 9 -1.62 -13.29 -5.08
N LYS A 10 -2.56 -12.59 -4.44
CA LYS A 10 -3.19 -11.38 -4.98
C LYS A 10 -2.58 -10.13 -4.39
N GLU A 11 -2.26 -9.17 -5.25
CA GLU A 11 -1.90 -7.82 -4.81
C GLU A 11 -3.14 -7.10 -4.27
N ILE A 12 -3.01 -6.57 -3.06
CA ILE A 12 -4.05 -5.80 -2.36
C ILE A 12 -3.47 -4.44 -1.99
N VAL A 13 -4.21 -3.40 -2.37
CA VAL A 13 -3.87 -2.00 -2.10
C VAL A 13 -4.82 -1.48 -1.01
N SER A 14 -4.28 -0.99 0.10
CA SER A 14 -5.08 -0.61 1.29
C SER A 14 -6.09 0.50 1.02
N ILE A 15 -5.78 1.39 0.08
CA ILE A 15 -6.61 2.53 -0.32
C ILE A 15 -7.71 2.18 -1.34
N ASP A 16 -7.65 1.00 -1.95
CA ASP A 16 -8.76 0.46 -2.75
C ASP A 16 -9.83 -0.22 -1.90
N LEU A 17 -9.48 -0.58 -0.67
CA LEU A 17 -10.39 -1.25 0.25
C LEU A 17 -11.25 -0.23 1.00
N ASN A 18 -12.56 -0.37 0.85
CA ASN A 18 -13.52 0.31 1.72
C ASN A 18 -13.46 -0.23 3.16
N ASP A 19 -14.21 0.36 4.08
CA ASP A 19 -14.14 -0.02 5.50
C ASP A 19 -14.68 -1.43 5.79
N GLU A 20 -15.66 -1.89 5.01
CA GLU A 20 -16.21 -3.23 5.11
C GLU A 20 -15.19 -4.29 4.67
N GLU A 21 -14.59 -4.12 3.48
CA GLU A 21 -13.55 -4.99 2.94
C GLU A 21 -12.32 -5.04 3.86
N TRP A 22 -11.89 -3.88 4.37
CA TRP A 22 -10.78 -3.80 5.31
C TRP A 22 -11.07 -4.55 6.62
N SER A 23 -12.28 -4.41 7.15
CA SER A 23 -12.72 -5.11 8.36
C SER A 23 -12.84 -6.62 8.14
N ALA A 24 -13.41 -7.04 7.00
CA ALA A 24 -13.51 -8.43 6.60
C ALA A 24 -12.12 -9.06 6.44
N LEU A 25 -11.19 -8.36 5.79
CA LEU A 25 -9.81 -8.81 5.62
C LEU A 25 -9.10 -8.95 6.97
N LYS A 26 -9.30 -8.00 7.88
CA LYS A 26 -8.80 -8.06 9.26
C LYS A 26 -9.35 -9.26 10.02
N ALA A 27 -10.63 -9.58 9.88
CA ALA A 27 -11.22 -10.77 10.47
C ALA A 27 -10.61 -12.06 9.90
N ARG A 28 -10.35 -12.12 8.59
CA ARG A 28 -9.71 -13.27 7.93
C ARG A 28 -8.26 -13.49 8.41
N LEU A 29 -7.46 -12.42 8.52
CA LEU A 29 -6.10 -12.52 9.10
C LEU A 29 -6.14 -12.92 10.57
N LYS A 30 -7.05 -12.35 11.38
CA LYS A 30 -7.19 -12.71 12.80
C LYS A 30 -7.59 -14.17 12.99
N ALA A 31 -8.42 -14.71 12.09
CA ALA A 31 -8.80 -16.11 12.08
C ALA A 31 -7.69 -17.05 11.55
N LYS A 32 -6.49 -16.52 11.24
CA LYS A 32 -5.38 -17.24 10.59
C LYS A 32 -5.80 -18.00 9.32
N LYS A 33 -6.85 -17.49 8.63
CA LYS A 33 -7.34 -18.10 7.39
C LYS A 33 -6.48 -17.71 6.19
N THR A 34 -5.75 -16.60 6.28
CA THR A 34 -4.83 -16.14 5.25
C THR A 34 -3.65 -15.42 5.89
N VAL A 35 -2.57 -15.29 5.13
CA VAL A 35 -1.35 -14.58 5.49
C VAL A 35 -1.18 -13.38 4.58
N LEU A 36 -0.73 -12.29 5.16
CA LEU A 36 -0.42 -11.06 4.42
C LEU A 36 1.08 -10.95 4.30
N ILE A 37 1.59 -10.89 3.08
CA ILE A 37 3.02 -10.81 2.77
C ILE A 37 3.35 -9.44 2.21
N LEU A 38 4.39 -8.80 2.73
CA LEU A 38 4.81 -7.47 2.29
C LEU A 38 5.78 -7.56 1.09
N PRO A 39 5.55 -6.80 0.01
CA PRO A 39 6.32 -6.90 -1.24
C PRO A 39 7.80 -6.52 -1.10
N CYS A 40 8.17 -5.74 -0.09
CA CYS A 40 9.56 -5.29 0.11
C CYS A 40 10.53 -6.33 0.62
N CYS A 41 10.05 -7.26 1.43
CA CYS A 41 10.89 -8.19 2.18
C CYS A 41 10.34 -9.61 2.18
N GLY A 42 9.13 -9.82 1.63
CA GLY A 42 8.46 -11.12 1.66
C GLY A 42 8.06 -11.57 3.06
N GLN A 43 8.05 -10.69 4.06
CA GLN A 43 7.70 -11.04 5.43
C GLN A 43 6.19 -10.89 5.69
N GLU A 44 5.70 -11.65 6.68
CA GLU A 44 4.35 -11.47 7.18
C GLU A 44 4.14 -10.07 7.78
N GLY A 45 3.05 -9.43 7.37
CA GLY A 45 2.58 -8.17 7.90
C GLY A 45 1.21 -8.29 8.54
N PHE A 46 0.74 -7.18 9.08
CA PHE A 46 -0.62 -7.05 9.59
C PHE A 46 -1.23 -5.72 9.17
N LEU A 47 -2.56 -5.66 9.18
CA LEU A 47 -3.28 -4.43 8.88
C LEU A 47 -3.21 -3.48 10.07
N ARG A 48 -3.00 -2.20 9.79
CA ARG A 48 -3.08 -1.13 10.78
C ARG A 48 -3.84 0.06 10.22
N THR A 49 -4.67 0.64 11.07
CA THR A 49 -5.33 1.91 10.78
C THR A 49 -4.70 2.97 11.68
N SER A 50 -4.25 4.07 11.09
CA SER A 50 -3.72 5.20 11.85
C SER A 50 -4.85 5.95 12.55
N ASN A 51 -4.54 6.75 13.56
CA ASN A 51 -5.53 7.52 14.32
C ASN A 51 -6.35 8.50 13.45
N ARG A 52 -5.85 8.80 12.24
CA ARG A 52 -6.51 9.66 11.24
C ARG A 52 -7.26 8.87 10.15
N GLY A 53 -7.57 7.58 10.38
CA GLY A 53 -8.32 6.73 9.44
C GLY A 53 -7.50 6.10 8.31
N LEU A 54 -6.21 6.43 8.18
CA LEU A 54 -5.35 5.88 7.13
C LEU A 54 -5.09 4.39 7.32
N LYS A 55 -5.58 3.58 6.38
CA LYS A 55 -5.35 2.13 6.29
C LYS A 55 -3.99 1.85 5.65
N HIS A 56 -3.14 1.12 6.34
CA HIS A 56 -1.79 0.78 5.88
C HIS A 56 -1.37 -0.58 6.42
N PHE A 57 -0.33 -1.16 5.83
CA PHE A 57 0.25 -2.40 6.28
C PHE A 57 1.54 -2.15 7.05
N VAL A 58 1.80 -3.03 8.02
CA VAL A 58 2.99 -2.95 8.87
C VAL A 58 3.61 -4.33 9.03
N HIS A 59 4.93 -4.36 9.13
CA HIS A 59 5.68 -5.59 9.35
C HIS A 59 5.28 -6.19 10.70
N SER A 60 5.06 -7.50 10.72
CA SER A 60 5.08 -8.24 11.97
C SER A 60 6.48 -8.13 12.59
N LYS A 61 6.58 -8.20 13.92
CA LYS A 61 7.90 -8.28 14.59
C LYS A 61 8.58 -9.57 14.14
N SER A 62 9.41 -9.47 13.12
CA SER A 62 10.18 -10.57 12.57
C SER A 62 11.65 -10.38 12.87
N ALA A 63 12.40 -11.48 12.91
CA ALA A 63 13.81 -11.49 13.29
C ALA A 63 14.72 -10.78 12.27
N ASN A 64 14.27 -10.61 11.03
CA ASN A 64 15.03 -9.92 9.98
C ASN A 64 14.60 -8.45 9.91
N PRO A 65 15.53 -7.49 10.13
CA PRO A 65 15.24 -6.08 9.92
C PRO A 65 15.08 -5.82 8.42
N CYS A 66 13.91 -5.31 8.04
CA CYS A 66 13.67 -4.78 6.71
C CYS A 66 14.41 -3.44 6.61
N ASP A 67 15.37 -3.33 5.69
CA ASP A 67 16.15 -2.10 5.44
C ASP A 67 15.33 -1.01 4.72
N TRP A 68 14.05 -1.28 4.46
CA TRP A 68 13.18 -0.31 3.80
C TRP A 68 12.96 0.89 4.71
N LYS A 69 13.39 2.07 4.24
CA LYS A 69 13.27 3.34 4.96
C LYS A 69 11.84 3.50 5.47
N PRO A 70 11.62 3.70 6.77
CA PRO A 70 10.28 3.77 7.33
C PRO A 70 9.60 5.05 6.83
N GLU A 71 8.74 4.92 5.83
CA GLU A 71 7.86 6.01 5.43
C GLU A 71 6.93 6.39 6.58
N SER A 72 6.89 7.68 6.93
CA SER A 72 6.01 8.26 7.95
C SER A 72 4.54 8.28 7.49
N ALA A 73 3.62 8.43 8.45
CA ALA A 73 2.19 8.55 8.16
C ALA A 73 1.87 9.78 7.26
N GLU A 74 2.73 10.80 7.27
CA GLU A 74 2.63 11.98 6.40
C GLU A 74 2.95 11.67 4.94
N HIS A 75 4.03 10.92 4.66
CA HIS A 75 4.33 10.44 3.31
C HIS A 75 3.17 9.63 2.74
N LEU A 76 2.62 8.72 3.55
CA LEU A 76 1.47 7.93 3.12
C LEU A 76 0.24 8.79 2.83
N LYS A 77 -0.02 9.81 3.64
CA LYS A 77 -1.12 10.75 3.39
C LYS A 77 -0.92 11.54 2.10
N ALA A 78 0.30 11.97 1.79
CA ALA A 78 0.60 12.65 0.54
C ALA A 78 0.29 11.72 -0.64
N LYS A 79 0.70 10.45 -0.57
CA LYS A 79 0.38 9.44 -1.59
C LYS A 79 -1.12 9.22 -1.74
N VAL A 80 -1.86 9.10 -0.64
CA VAL A 80 -3.33 8.97 -0.68
C VAL A 80 -3.97 10.20 -1.31
N ALA A 81 -3.55 11.41 -0.95
CA ALA A 81 -4.09 12.63 -1.54
C ALA A 81 -3.83 12.71 -3.05
N ILE A 82 -2.64 12.29 -3.50
CA ILE A 82 -2.31 12.19 -4.94
C ILE A 82 -3.22 11.17 -5.62
N MET A 83 -3.40 9.99 -5.02
CA MET A 83 -4.27 8.94 -5.54
C MET A 83 -5.72 9.40 -5.67
N GLU A 84 -6.26 10.07 -4.65
CA GLU A 84 -7.62 10.63 -4.67
C GLU A 84 -7.76 11.68 -5.77
N ALA A 85 -6.82 12.63 -5.87
CA ALA A 85 -6.82 13.67 -6.91
C ALA A 85 -6.69 13.09 -8.33
N CYS A 86 -5.95 11.99 -8.50
CA CYS A 86 -5.86 11.28 -9.78
C CYS A 86 -7.18 10.58 -10.12
N ARG A 87 -7.81 9.91 -9.15
CA ARG A 87 -9.09 9.21 -9.34
C ARG A 87 -10.23 10.17 -9.65
N GLU A 88 -10.28 11.33 -9.00
CA GLU A 88 -11.25 12.39 -9.31
C GLU A 88 -11.17 12.87 -10.76
N GLN A 89 -9.97 12.81 -11.36
CA GLN A 89 -9.73 13.15 -12.76
C GLN A 89 -9.88 11.95 -13.71
N GLY A 90 -10.27 10.77 -13.20
CA GLY A 90 -10.43 9.54 -13.97
C GLY A 90 -9.11 8.89 -14.37
N TRP A 91 -8.02 9.16 -13.65
CA TRP A 91 -6.71 8.56 -13.90
C TRP A 91 -6.55 7.30 -13.06
N ASP A 92 -5.92 6.28 -13.63
CA ASP A 92 -5.54 5.08 -12.88
C ASP A 92 -4.28 5.41 -12.08
N ALA A 93 -4.32 5.25 -10.76
CA ALA A 93 -3.20 5.59 -9.90
C ALA A 93 -2.76 4.35 -9.11
N ILE A 94 -1.45 4.12 -9.07
CA ILE A 94 -0.82 2.95 -8.45
C ILE A 94 0.23 3.45 -7.45
N PRO A 95 0.05 3.21 -6.14
CA PRO A 95 1.01 3.62 -5.13
C PRO A 95 2.22 2.67 -5.11
N GLU A 96 3.39 3.19 -4.75
CA GLU A 96 4.64 2.44 -4.58
C GLU A 96 5.07 1.61 -5.82
N PHE A 97 4.70 2.04 -7.03
CA PHE A 97 4.95 1.29 -8.26
C PHE A 97 6.45 1.11 -8.54
N SER A 98 6.84 -0.09 -8.98
CA SER A 98 8.22 -0.41 -9.37
C SER A 98 8.23 -1.24 -10.64
N GLU A 99 8.96 -0.80 -11.65
CA GLU A 99 9.12 -1.49 -12.93
C GLU A 99 10.56 -1.35 -13.41
N ALA A 100 11.19 -2.47 -13.78
CA ALA A 100 12.58 -2.56 -14.21
C ALA A 100 13.55 -1.86 -13.24
N ASP A 101 14.10 -0.71 -13.64
CA ASP A 101 15.14 0.04 -12.93
C ASP A 101 14.65 1.30 -12.23
N TRP A 102 13.34 1.55 -12.20
CA TRP A 102 12.78 2.73 -11.54
C TRP A 102 11.61 2.40 -10.61
N ARG A 103 11.45 3.25 -9.61
CA ARG A 103 10.40 3.16 -8.60
C ARG A 103 9.77 4.52 -8.41
N ALA A 104 8.44 4.60 -8.36
CA ALA A 104 7.73 5.82 -8.01
C ALA A 104 6.92 5.63 -6.73
N ASP A 105 6.70 6.75 -6.05
CA ASP A 105 5.84 6.81 -4.88
C ASP A 105 4.37 6.67 -5.26
N VAL A 106 3.97 7.30 -6.37
CA VAL A 106 2.68 7.10 -7.04
C VAL A 106 2.89 7.20 -8.55
N LEU A 107 2.44 6.18 -9.29
CA LEU A 107 2.32 6.22 -10.74
C LEU A 107 0.88 6.57 -11.10
N ALA A 108 0.65 7.64 -11.86
CA ALA A 108 -0.65 7.95 -12.40
C ALA A 108 -0.66 7.78 -13.93
N VAL A 109 -1.69 7.11 -14.45
CA VAL A 109 -1.85 6.76 -15.86
C VAL A 109 -3.18 7.30 -16.37
N GLN A 110 -3.11 8.19 -17.37
CA GLN A 110 -4.27 8.79 -18.03
C GLN A 110 -4.28 8.39 -19.51
N GLY A 111 -5.22 7.53 -19.93
CA GLY A 111 -5.48 7.26 -21.37
C GLY A 111 -4.23 6.85 -22.19
N GLY A 112 -3.23 6.23 -21.55
CA GLY A 112 -1.95 5.84 -22.17
C GLY A 112 -0.77 6.80 -21.93
N LYS A 113 -0.97 7.96 -21.28
CA LYS A 113 0.11 8.86 -20.82
C LYS A 113 0.41 8.61 -19.34
N ARG A 114 1.69 8.40 -19.01
CA ARG A 114 2.18 8.13 -17.65
C ARG A 114 2.77 9.40 -17.04
N SER A 115 2.36 9.75 -15.83
CA SER A 115 2.89 10.85 -15.02
C SER A 115 3.30 10.33 -13.64
N LEU A 116 4.49 10.74 -13.19
CA LEU A 116 5.21 10.16 -12.06
C LEU A 116 5.44 11.22 -10.98
N SER A 117 5.20 10.88 -9.72
CA SER A 117 5.71 11.64 -8.57
C SER A 117 6.71 10.81 -7.77
N GLN A 118 7.85 11.43 -7.45
CA GLN A 118 8.87 10.90 -6.53
C GLN A 118 9.13 11.97 -5.45
N GLU A 119 9.14 11.56 -4.18
CA GLU A 119 9.67 12.39 -3.10
C GLU A 119 11.12 11.96 -2.80
N GLY A 120 12.06 12.91 -2.87
CA GLY A 120 13.52 12.68 -2.69
C GLY A 120 13.99 12.75 -1.24
#